data_AF-A0A707D9A9-F1
#
_entry.id   AF-A0A707D9A9-F1
#
_cell.length_a   1.000
_cell.length_b   1.000
_cell.length_c   1.000
_cell.angle_alpha   90.00
_cell.angle_beta   90.00
_cell.angle_gamma   90.00
#
_symmetry.space_group_name_H-M   'P 1'
#
loop_
_entity.id
_entity.type
_entity.pdbx_description
1 polymer ?
#
loop_
_entity_poly.entity_id
_entity_poly.type
_entity_poly.pdbx_seq_one_letter_code
_entity_poly.pdbx_strand_id
1 'polypeptide(L)'
;GVNTETDEVLEDHNENFGNGSNCPSPATAPAPELTIVATMPLRYRVLAQHIGEGEYLYHVDASQKKEILRLEMDTDNSYVQNLLLAAENVEAFKKAIEHDIHKIVNAVKKVFPVDGKTPELATVIQFLKTWFETEHIDRGLLVKEWAKGNRVSAIQRTESGANAGGGNKTDRNPDYEHTLDTLDVEIAMATLPMDFNIYELPGSVYRRAKEIVKKKESPFKEWSAALRATPGILDYSRAAIFALIRSAHPEFYHYPGRLQGYINANLTETDHENP
;
A
#
# COMPACT_ATOMS: atom_id res chain seq x y z
N GLY A 1 -3.64 68.76 8.92
CA GLY A 1 -2.72 69.49 8.02
C GLY A 1 -2.88 70.98 8.29
N VAL A 2 -1.85 71.82 8.21
CA VAL A 2 -0.45 71.65 7.81
C VAL A 2 0.34 72.79 8.51
N ASN A 3 1.60 72.58 8.90
CA ASN A 3 2.75 73.38 8.43
C ASN A 3 4.04 73.00 9.17
N THR A 4 5.12 72.79 8.41
CA THR A 4 6.45 72.32 8.83
C THR A 4 7.39 73.46 9.21
N GLU A 5 6.95 74.41 10.05
CA GLU A 5 7.83 75.52 10.47
C GLU A 5 7.76 75.92 11.96
N THR A 6 6.94 75.29 12.82
CA THR A 6 6.82 75.74 14.24
C THR A 6 6.57 74.67 15.32
N ASP A 7 6.63 73.36 15.03
CA ASP A 7 6.78 72.30 16.05
C ASP A 7 5.92 72.41 17.35
N GLU A 8 4.59 72.59 17.21
CA GLU A 8 3.64 72.49 18.32
C GLU A 8 2.48 71.51 18.02
N VAL A 9 2.16 70.67 19.00
CA VAL A 9 1.06 69.68 19.02
C VAL A 9 -0.16 70.30 19.69
N LEU A 10 -1.33 70.24 19.06
CA LEU A 10 -2.62 70.52 19.71
C LEU A 10 -3.47 69.25 19.73
N GLU A 11 -3.73 68.77 20.95
CA GLU A 11 -4.67 67.72 21.31
C GLU A 11 -6.13 68.22 21.26
N ASP A 12 -7.02 67.25 20.97
CA ASP A 12 -8.45 67.12 21.31
C ASP A 12 -9.42 68.30 21.14
N HIS A 13 -10.55 68.03 20.46
CA HIS A 13 -11.85 67.96 21.14
C HIS A 13 -12.97 67.50 20.19
N ASN A 14 -13.59 66.40 20.62
CA ASN A 14 -14.91 65.84 20.33
C ASN A 14 -16.00 66.86 19.92
N GLU A 15 -16.63 66.69 18.75
CA GLU A 15 -18.05 67.03 18.58
C GLU A 15 -18.81 65.96 17.79
N ASN A 16 -19.82 65.43 18.47
CA ASN A 16 -20.77 64.43 18.07
C ASN A 16 -21.91 65.08 17.27
N PHE A 17 -22.07 64.75 15.99
CA PHE A 17 -23.33 64.95 15.26
C PHE A 17 -23.82 63.60 14.74
N GLY A 18 -24.73 63.00 15.49
CA GLY A 18 -25.40 61.77 15.12
C GLY A 18 -26.22 61.93 13.85
N ASN A 19 -26.30 60.86 13.05
CA ASN A 19 -27.49 60.65 12.24
C ASN A 19 -27.80 59.15 12.13
N GLY A 20 -29.07 58.83 12.35
CA GLY A 20 -29.55 57.47 12.58
C GLY A 20 -29.44 56.57 11.36
N SER A 21 -29.11 55.32 11.63
CA SER A 21 -29.48 54.16 10.80
C SER A 21 -29.49 52.95 11.72
N ASN A 22 -30.63 52.76 12.40
CA ASN A 22 -30.90 51.55 13.17
C ASN A 22 -31.28 50.45 12.17
N CYS A 23 -30.28 49.94 11.44
CA CYS A 23 -30.41 48.70 10.68
C CYS A 23 -29.97 47.59 11.64
N PRO A 24 -30.77 46.56 11.93
CA PRO A 24 -30.28 45.43 12.69
C PRO A 24 -29.15 44.80 11.87
N SER A 25 -27.92 44.84 12.39
CA SER A 25 -26.84 44.01 11.86
C SER A 25 -27.37 42.58 11.77
N PRO A 26 -27.24 41.87 10.63
CA PRO A 26 -27.63 40.48 10.58
C PRO A 26 -26.83 39.77 11.67
N ALA A 27 -27.55 39.12 12.59
CA ALA A 27 -26.92 38.36 13.66
C ALA A 27 -25.96 37.36 13.02
N THR A 28 -24.66 37.63 13.11
CA THR A 28 -23.63 36.71 12.68
C THR A 28 -23.86 35.43 13.46
N ALA A 29 -24.29 34.36 12.78
CA ALA A 29 -24.40 33.05 13.40
C ALA A 29 -23.09 32.76 14.15
N PRO A 30 -23.14 32.25 15.39
CA PRO A 30 -21.92 31.98 16.14
C PRO A 30 -20.99 31.09 15.30
N ALA A 31 -19.71 31.45 15.26
CA ALA A 31 -18.72 30.69 14.51
C ALA A 31 -18.77 29.22 14.94
N PRO A 32 -18.71 28.26 14.00
CA PRO A 32 -18.84 26.85 14.32
C PRO A 32 -17.73 26.44 15.30
N GLU A 33 -18.12 25.76 16.37
CA GLU A 33 -17.16 25.22 17.35
C GLU A 33 -16.42 24.04 16.71
N LEU A 34 -15.15 24.26 16.38
CA LEU A 34 -14.29 23.27 15.73
C LEU A 34 -13.36 22.63 16.76
N THR A 35 -13.34 21.29 16.80
CA THR A 35 -12.38 20.53 17.61
C THR A 35 -11.27 19.98 16.72
N ILE A 36 -10.01 20.17 17.11
CA ILE A 36 -8.84 19.63 16.40
C ILE A 36 -8.83 18.11 16.53
N VAL A 37 -8.77 17.37 15.42
CA VAL A 37 -8.82 15.90 15.41
C VAL A 37 -7.62 15.31 16.16
N ALA A 38 -6.43 15.86 15.97
CA ALA A 38 -5.19 15.36 16.56
C ALA A 38 -5.14 15.38 18.10
N THR A 39 -6.01 16.15 18.77
CA THR A 39 -6.06 16.20 20.24
C THR A 39 -7.04 15.17 20.83
N MET A 40 -7.77 14.44 19.98
CA MET A 40 -8.75 13.46 20.41
C MET A 40 -8.12 12.09 20.72
N PRO A 41 -8.80 11.21 21.47
CA PRO A 41 -8.40 9.81 21.62
C PRO A 41 -8.28 9.08 20.27
N LEU A 42 -7.47 8.02 20.21
CA LEU A 42 -7.19 7.28 18.96
C LEU A 42 -8.46 6.86 18.21
N ARG A 43 -9.45 6.30 18.92
CA ARG A 43 -10.72 5.87 18.31
C ARG A 43 -11.44 7.01 17.58
N TYR A 44 -11.43 8.20 18.16
CA TYR A 44 -12.09 9.39 17.60
C TYR A 44 -11.32 9.89 16.38
N ARG A 45 -9.98 9.85 16.43
CA ARG A 45 -9.11 10.16 15.29
C ARG A 45 -9.40 9.23 14.12
N VAL A 46 -9.51 7.93 14.37
CA VAL A 46 -9.86 6.92 13.36
C VAL A 46 -11.25 7.18 12.77
N LEU A 47 -12.26 7.40 13.63
CA LEU A 47 -13.64 7.65 13.20
C LEU A 47 -13.78 8.97 12.44
N ALA A 48 -13.06 10.02 12.83
CA ALA A 48 -13.01 11.28 12.08
C ALA A 48 -12.57 11.04 10.64
N GLN A 49 -11.48 10.30 10.43
CA GLN A 49 -11.03 9.97 9.07
C GLN A 49 -11.97 8.98 8.35
N HIS A 50 -12.72 8.15 9.09
CA HIS A 50 -13.71 7.24 8.51
C HIS A 50 -14.90 8.00 7.90
N ILE A 51 -15.43 9.00 8.62
CA ILE A 51 -16.58 9.83 8.19
C ILE A 51 -16.18 10.93 7.20
N GLY A 52 -14.89 11.24 7.06
CA GLY A 52 -14.40 12.24 6.13
C GLY A 52 -14.51 11.87 4.64
N GLU A 53 -15.01 10.69 4.30
CA GLU A 53 -15.25 10.24 2.92
C GLU A 53 -14.05 10.36 1.95
N GLY A 54 -12.82 10.33 2.48
CA GLY A 54 -11.60 10.48 1.68
C GLY A 54 -10.96 11.86 1.81
N GLU A 55 -11.67 12.85 2.35
CA GLU A 55 -11.10 14.14 2.75
C GLU A 55 -10.35 14.02 4.07
N TYR A 56 -9.25 14.75 4.16
CA TYR A 56 -8.44 14.79 5.36
C TYR A 56 -9.07 15.77 6.36
N LEU A 57 -9.64 15.23 7.45
CA LEU A 57 -10.24 16.08 8.49
C LEU A 57 -9.19 16.54 9.50
N TYR A 58 -8.82 17.82 9.44
CA TYR A 58 -8.00 18.49 10.47
C TYR A 58 -8.83 18.82 11.71
N HIS A 59 -10.09 19.19 11.49
CA HIS A 59 -11.03 19.60 12.53
C HIS A 59 -12.37 18.90 12.29
N VAL A 60 -13.15 18.76 13.35
CA VAL A 60 -14.54 18.33 13.29
C VAL A 60 -15.45 19.34 13.98
N ASP A 61 -16.61 19.60 13.39
CA ASP A 61 -17.66 20.40 14.00
C ASP A 61 -18.50 19.60 15.01
N ALA A 62 -19.47 20.25 15.64
CA ALA A 62 -20.36 19.62 16.62
C ALA A 62 -21.19 18.46 16.04
N SER A 63 -21.60 18.53 14.76
CA SER A 63 -22.38 17.49 14.09
C SER A 63 -21.52 16.26 13.80
N GLN A 64 -20.33 16.48 13.23
CA GLN A 64 -19.34 15.43 12.97
C GLN A 64 -18.88 14.75 14.26
N LYS A 65 -18.66 15.53 15.34
CA LYS A 65 -18.32 15.00 16.66
C LYS A 65 -19.43 14.14 17.25
N LYS A 66 -20.70 14.55 17.08
CA LYS A 66 -21.86 13.73 17.48
C LYS A 66 -21.93 12.42 16.69
N GLU A 67 -21.60 12.45 15.41
CA GLU A 67 -21.55 11.24 14.58
C GLU A 67 -20.42 10.29 15.00
N ILE A 68 -19.23 10.82 15.30
CA ILE A 68 -18.12 10.03 15.87
C ILE A 68 -18.55 9.34 17.16
N LEU A 69 -19.20 10.06 18.08
CA LEU A 69 -19.72 9.49 19.33
C LEU A 69 -20.75 8.38 19.06
N ARG A 70 -21.66 8.61 18.11
CA ARG A 70 -22.66 7.60 17.71
C ARG A 70 -21.99 6.34 17.20
N LEU A 71 -21.00 6.47 16.30
CA LEU A 71 -20.28 5.33 15.72
C LEU A 71 -19.44 4.57 16.75
N GLU A 72 -18.82 5.26 17.71
CA GLU A 72 -18.06 4.60 18.77
C GLU A 72 -18.97 3.75 19.66
N MET A 73 -20.18 4.25 19.97
CA MET A 73 -21.16 3.56 20.81
C MET A 73 -21.95 2.47 20.08
N ASP A 74 -21.94 2.46 18.76
CA ASP A 74 -22.61 1.46 17.94
C ASP A 74 -21.81 0.15 17.91
N THR A 75 -22.07 -0.71 18.89
CA THR A 75 -21.42 -2.03 19.02
C THR A 75 -21.91 -3.05 17.98
N ASP A 76 -23.05 -2.78 17.33
CA ASP A 76 -23.63 -3.66 16.32
C ASP A 76 -22.98 -3.43 14.94
N ASN A 77 -22.34 -2.26 14.73
CA ASN A 77 -21.54 -1.97 13.55
C ASN A 77 -20.21 -2.73 13.54
N SER A 78 -20.26 -4.00 13.11
CA SER A 78 -19.09 -4.89 13.06
C SER A 78 -17.94 -4.35 12.21
N TYR A 79 -18.21 -3.58 11.16
CA TYR A 79 -17.16 -2.99 10.33
C TYR A 79 -16.34 -1.96 11.12
N VAL A 80 -17.03 -1.02 11.79
CA VAL A 80 -16.40 0.01 12.61
C VAL A 80 -15.69 -0.62 13.81
N GLN A 81 -16.34 -1.58 14.48
CA GLN A 81 -15.73 -2.28 15.62
C GLN A 81 -14.46 -3.03 15.19
N ASN A 82 -14.45 -3.73 14.05
CA ASN A 82 -13.26 -4.41 13.55
C ASN A 82 -12.13 -3.43 13.20
N LEU A 83 -12.43 -2.29 12.59
CA LEU A 83 -11.44 -1.24 12.31
C LEU A 83 -10.84 -0.69 13.61
N LEU A 84 -11.66 -0.34 14.59
CA LEU A 84 -11.20 0.20 15.88
C LEU A 84 -10.38 -0.82 16.66
N LEU A 85 -10.84 -2.06 16.75
CA LEU A 85 -10.10 -3.14 17.41
C LEU A 85 -8.76 -3.40 16.72
N ALA A 86 -8.74 -3.42 15.38
CA ALA A 86 -7.48 -3.62 14.64
C ALA A 86 -6.50 -2.46 14.88
N ALA A 87 -6.98 -1.22 14.87
CA ALA A 87 -6.16 -0.04 15.17
C ALA A 87 -5.52 -0.11 16.57
N GLU A 88 -6.26 -0.58 17.58
CA GLU A 88 -5.75 -0.77 18.95
C GLU A 88 -4.73 -1.93 19.06
N ASN A 89 -4.86 -2.95 18.21
CA ASN A 89 -3.99 -4.13 18.22
C ASN A 89 -2.67 -3.93 17.45
N VAL A 90 -2.58 -2.94 16.57
CA VAL A 90 -1.37 -2.69 15.76
C VAL A 90 -0.56 -1.55 16.37
N GLU A 91 0.60 -1.87 16.94
CA GLU A 91 1.46 -0.91 17.65
C GLU A 91 1.89 0.27 16.78
N ALA A 92 2.20 0.03 15.51
CA ALA A 92 2.53 1.08 14.55
C ALA A 92 1.36 2.03 14.31
N PHE A 93 0.12 1.52 14.30
CA PHE A 93 -1.09 2.33 14.16
C PHE A 93 -1.28 3.23 15.37
N LYS A 94 -1.15 2.69 16.59
CA LYS A 94 -1.29 3.48 17.83
C LYS A 94 -0.34 4.68 17.90
N LYS A 95 0.84 4.54 17.29
CA LYS A 95 1.88 5.59 17.20
C LYS A 95 1.80 6.42 15.91
N ALA A 96 0.84 6.15 15.04
CA ALA A 96 0.73 6.81 13.76
C ALA A 96 0.39 8.30 13.92
N ILE A 97 1.03 9.10 13.07
CA ILE A 97 0.68 10.51 12.87
C ILE A 97 -0.66 10.61 12.12
N GLU A 98 -1.36 11.74 12.25
CA GLU A 98 -2.68 11.92 11.63
C GLU A 98 -2.72 11.59 10.14
N HIS A 99 -1.67 12.01 9.40
CA HIS A 99 -1.55 11.75 7.98
C HIS A 99 -1.53 10.25 7.65
N ASP A 100 -0.84 9.43 8.45
CA ASP A 100 -0.84 7.99 8.26
C ASP A 100 -2.18 7.37 8.67
N ILE A 101 -2.81 7.84 9.76
CA ILE A 101 -4.17 7.42 10.17
C ILE A 101 -5.17 7.66 9.03
N HIS A 102 -5.18 8.86 8.46
CA HIS A 102 -6.05 9.17 7.33
C HIS A 102 -5.81 8.24 6.15
N LYS A 103 -4.54 8.04 5.76
CA LYS A 103 -4.21 7.18 4.63
C LYS A 103 -4.60 5.73 4.86
N ILE A 104 -4.32 5.17 6.04
CA ILE A 104 -4.63 3.77 6.32
C ILE A 104 -6.14 3.54 6.48
N VAL A 105 -6.89 4.47 7.08
CA VAL A 105 -8.35 4.35 7.18
C VAL A 105 -9.00 4.34 5.79
N ASN A 106 -8.54 5.22 4.90
CA ASN A 106 -9.00 5.22 3.50
C ASN A 106 -8.52 3.98 2.73
N ALA A 107 -7.31 3.49 3.01
CA ALA A 107 -6.81 2.24 2.44
C ALA A 107 -7.69 1.04 2.86
N VAL A 108 -8.08 0.95 4.13
CA VAL A 108 -9.01 -0.08 4.63
C VAL A 108 -10.34 -0.01 3.88
N LYS A 109 -10.93 1.18 3.72
CA LYS A 109 -12.20 1.34 2.97
C LYS A 109 -12.08 0.95 1.50
N LYS A 110 -10.90 1.11 0.89
CA LYS A 110 -10.65 0.68 -0.51
C LYS A 110 -10.47 -0.83 -0.64
N VAL A 111 -9.79 -1.45 0.32
CA VAL A 111 -9.57 -2.90 0.33
C VAL A 111 -10.82 -3.66 0.76
N PHE A 112 -11.56 -3.11 1.72
CA PHE A 112 -12.77 -3.67 2.30
C PHE A 112 -13.89 -2.61 2.22
N PRO A 113 -14.67 -2.57 1.13
CA PRO A 113 -15.76 -1.63 0.98
C PRO A 113 -16.79 -1.75 2.11
N VAL A 114 -17.30 -0.62 2.58
CA VAL A 114 -18.25 -0.55 3.73
C VAL A 114 -19.59 -1.22 3.40
N ASP A 115 -20.01 -1.16 2.14
CA ASP A 115 -21.19 -1.81 1.57
C ASP A 115 -20.93 -3.27 1.16
N GLY A 116 -19.69 -3.75 1.32
CA GLY A 116 -19.28 -5.12 1.02
C GLY A 116 -19.43 -6.08 2.20
N LYS A 117 -18.89 -7.28 2.03
CA LYS A 117 -18.78 -8.25 3.13
C LYS A 117 -17.86 -7.69 4.21
N THR A 118 -18.33 -7.66 5.46
CA THR A 118 -17.53 -7.25 6.61
C THR A 118 -16.26 -8.11 6.71
N PRO A 119 -15.06 -7.51 6.73
CA PRO A 119 -13.82 -8.26 6.83
C PRO A 119 -13.66 -8.84 8.23
N GLU A 120 -13.05 -10.01 8.31
CA GLU A 120 -12.66 -10.62 9.59
C GLU A 120 -11.61 -9.75 10.29
N LEU A 121 -11.70 -9.62 11.62
CA LEU A 121 -10.77 -8.84 12.42
C LEU A 121 -9.31 -9.21 12.16
N ALA A 122 -9.01 -10.52 12.09
CA ALA A 122 -7.66 -11.01 11.82
C ALA A 122 -7.12 -10.52 10.47
N THR A 123 -7.96 -10.49 9.43
CA THR A 123 -7.59 -9.99 8.10
C THR A 123 -7.33 -8.48 8.11
N VAL A 124 -8.13 -7.70 8.86
CA VAL A 124 -7.88 -6.27 9.02
C VAL A 124 -6.56 -6.03 9.75
N ILE A 125 -6.30 -6.75 10.86
CA ILE A 125 -5.03 -6.66 11.59
C ILE A 125 -3.85 -7.00 10.69
N GLN A 126 -3.95 -8.06 9.88
CA GLN A 126 -2.91 -8.45 8.93
C GLN A 126 -2.64 -7.32 7.92
N PHE A 127 -3.70 -6.77 7.31
CA PHE A 127 -3.56 -5.67 6.36
C PHE A 127 -2.88 -4.44 6.98
N LEU A 128 -3.31 -4.03 8.18
CA LEU A 128 -2.73 -2.89 8.89
C LEU A 128 -1.23 -3.10 9.14
N LYS A 129 -0.85 -4.28 9.66
CA LYS A 129 0.57 -4.62 9.89
C LYS A 129 1.39 -4.53 8.60
N THR A 130 0.93 -5.20 7.55
CA THR A 130 1.60 -5.20 6.25
C THR A 130 1.72 -3.79 5.67
N TRP A 131 0.68 -2.96 5.78
CA TRP A 131 0.71 -1.59 5.27
C TRP A 131 1.71 -0.69 6.00
N PHE A 132 1.83 -0.85 7.32
CA PHE A 132 2.83 -0.10 8.10
C PHE A 132 4.26 -0.59 7.86
N GLU A 133 4.45 -1.88 7.62
CA GLU A 133 5.75 -2.48 7.24
C GLU A 133 6.14 -2.15 5.78
N THR A 134 5.16 -1.84 4.94
CA THR A 134 5.38 -1.48 3.52
C THR A 134 5.89 -0.06 3.37
N GLU A 135 6.92 0.11 2.53
CA GLU A 135 7.47 1.42 2.18
C GLU A 135 6.39 2.35 1.60
N HIS A 136 6.51 3.65 1.89
CA HIS A 136 5.48 4.62 1.49
C HIS A 136 5.17 4.61 -0.01
N ILE A 137 6.21 4.43 -0.84
CA ILE A 137 6.10 4.36 -2.30
C ILE A 137 5.30 3.13 -2.78
N ASP A 138 5.23 2.07 -1.97
CA ASP A 138 4.61 0.80 -2.30
C ASP A 138 3.22 0.60 -1.70
N ARG A 139 2.85 1.40 -0.70
CA ARG A 139 1.52 1.32 -0.07
C ARG A 139 0.37 1.41 -1.08
N GLY A 140 0.53 2.19 -2.15
CA GLY A 140 -0.44 2.28 -3.23
C GLY A 140 -0.60 0.98 -4.03
N LEU A 141 0.51 0.26 -4.28
CA LEU A 141 0.48 -1.05 -4.93
C LEU A 141 -0.10 -2.11 -4.00
N LEU A 142 0.31 -2.11 -2.73
CA LEU A 142 -0.23 -3.01 -1.72
C LEU A 142 -1.75 -2.92 -1.64
N VAL A 143 -2.30 -1.71 -1.57
CA VAL A 143 -3.76 -1.49 -1.54
C VAL A 143 -4.45 -2.05 -2.77
N LYS A 144 -3.86 -1.89 -3.97
CA LYS A 144 -4.43 -2.45 -5.20
C LYS A 144 -4.48 -3.97 -5.17
N GLU A 145 -3.39 -4.62 -4.73
CA GLU A 145 -3.33 -6.08 -4.65
C GLU A 145 -4.31 -6.63 -3.62
N TRP A 146 -4.35 -6.02 -2.43
CA TRP A 146 -5.31 -6.42 -1.40
C TRP A 146 -6.76 -6.18 -1.82
N ALA A 147 -7.06 -5.11 -2.56
CA ALA A 147 -8.41 -4.87 -3.09
C ALA A 147 -8.85 -5.94 -4.12
N LYS A 148 -7.91 -6.52 -4.89
CA LYS A 148 -8.18 -7.67 -5.77
C LYS A 148 -8.39 -8.99 -5.01
N GLY A 149 -8.12 -9.01 -3.70
CA GLY A 149 -8.16 -10.22 -2.88
C GLY A 149 -6.79 -10.87 -2.66
N ASN A 150 -5.73 -10.37 -3.30
CA ASN A 150 -4.37 -10.89 -3.15
C ASN A 150 -3.80 -10.44 -1.80
N ARG A 151 -3.66 -11.38 -0.86
CA ARG A 151 -3.18 -11.12 0.51
C ARG A 151 -1.65 -11.12 0.58
N VAL A 152 -1.01 -10.36 -0.30
CA VAL A 152 0.45 -10.30 -0.39
C VAL A 152 1.06 -9.76 0.89
N SER A 153 2.16 -10.37 1.32
CA SER A 153 2.91 -10.04 2.54
C SER A 153 3.87 -8.86 2.36
N ALA A 154 4.36 -8.63 1.13
CA ALA A 154 5.20 -7.51 0.76
C ALA A 154 5.15 -7.25 -0.75
N ILE A 155 5.41 -6.01 -1.18
CA ILE A 155 5.67 -5.70 -2.58
C ILE A 155 7.10 -6.09 -2.92
N GLN A 156 7.27 -6.94 -3.93
CA GLN A 156 8.58 -7.40 -4.37
C GLN A 156 9.16 -6.39 -5.37
N ARG A 157 10.43 -6.01 -5.19
CA ARG A 157 11.15 -5.12 -6.11
C ARG A 157 12.43 -5.78 -6.64
N THR A 158 12.79 -5.45 -7.87
CA THR A 158 14.09 -5.79 -8.45
C THR A 158 15.20 -4.99 -7.74
N GLU A 159 16.47 -5.36 -7.95
CA GLU A 159 17.61 -4.61 -7.39
C GLU A 159 17.66 -3.16 -7.89
N SER A 160 17.15 -2.89 -9.11
CA SER A 160 17.02 -1.54 -9.67
C SER A 160 15.83 -0.75 -9.11
N GLY A 161 15.03 -1.36 -8.24
CA GLY A 161 13.84 -0.77 -7.64
C GLY A 161 12.60 -0.82 -8.55
N ALA A 162 12.61 -1.58 -9.65
CA ALA A 162 11.38 -1.80 -10.43
C ALA A 162 10.43 -2.76 -9.69
N ASN A 163 9.12 -2.69 -9.95
CA ASN A 163 8.18 -3.68 -9.42
C ASN A 163 8.51 -5.06 -10.01
N ALA A 164 8.70 -6.06 -9.17
CA ALA A 164 8.97 -7.43 -9.60
C ALA A 164 7.69 -8.20 -9.96
N GLY A 165 6.50 -7.64 -9.70
CA GLY A 165 5.22 -8.29 -9.98
C GLY A 165 4.74 -9.18 -8.83
N GLY A 166 3.97 -10.22 -9.14
CA GLY A 166 3.44 -11.20 -8.20
C GLY A 166 1.98 -10.96 -7.82
N GLY A 167 1.30 -10.04 -8.52
CA GLY A 167 -0.13 -9.77 -8.34
C GLY A 167 -1.03 -10.59 -9.26
N ASN A 168 -0.44 -11.25 -10.26
CA ASN A 168 -1.17 -12.08 -11.21
C ASN A 168 -1.26 -13.53 -10.71
N LYS A 169 -2.38 -14.19 -11.01
CA LYS A 169 -2.44 -15.64 -10.93
C LYS A 169 -1.53 -16.24 -11.99
N THR A 170 -0.85 -17.31 -11.61
CA THR A 170 0.01 -18.07 -12.52
C THR A 170 -0.39 -19.55 -12.49
N ASP A 171 0.18 -20.37 -13.36
CA ASP A 171 0.06 -21.84 -13.41
C ASP A 171 0.55 -22.58 -12.13
N ARG A 172 0.90 -21.84 -11.08
CA ARG A 172 1.30 -22.37 -9.77
C ARG A 172 0.07 -22.67 -8.92
N ASN A 173 0.25 -23.54 -7.93
CA ASN A 173 -0.79 -23.77 -6.92
C ASN A 173 -1.13 -22.43 -6.22
N PRO A 174 -2.40 -22.05 -6.05
CA PRO A 174 -2.80 -20.82 -5.36
C PRO A 174 -2.25 -20.66 -3.94
N ASP A 175 -1.95 -21.76 -3.25
CA ASP A 175 -1.37 -21.75 -1.89
C ASP A 175 0.15 -21.57 -1.90
N TYR A 176 0.78 -21.55 -3.07
CA TYR A 176 2.21 -21.34 -3.22
C TYR A 176 2.55 -19.85 -3.23
N GLU A 177 3.16 -19.36 -2.15
CA GLU A 177 3.65 -17.99 -2.08
C GLU A 177 4.82 -17.79 -3.06
N HIS A 178 4.58 -17.08 -4.16
CA HIS A 178 5.60 -16.82 -5.17
C HIS A 178 6.32 -15.48 -4.93
N THR A 179 7.56 -15.59 -4.45
CA THR A 179 8.50 -14.47 -4.24
C THR A 179 9.77 -14.66 -5.07
N LEU A 180 10.63 -13.65 -5.11
CA LEU A 180 11.93 -13.77 -5.78
C LEU A 180 12.77 -14.95 -5.21
N ASP A 181 12.65 -15.27 -3.92
CA ASP A 181 13.38 -16.39 -3.33
C ASP A 181 12.84 -17.75 -3.78
N THR A 182 11.52 -17.85 -3.97
CA THR A 182 10.92 -19.06 -4.54
C THR A 182 11.20 -19.19 -6.04
N LEU A 183 11.27 -18.06 -6.76
CA LEU A 183 11.69 -17.99 -8.15
C LEU A 183 13.11 -18.53 -8.33
N ASP A 184 14.05 -18.21 -7.44
CA ASP A 184 15.41 -18.77 -7.50
C ASP A 184 15.42 -20.30 -7.46
N VAL A 185 14.55 -20.90 -6.64
CA VAL A 185 14.43 -22.36 -6.59
C VAL A 185 13.88 -22.90 -7.91
N GLU A 186 12.89 -22.23 -8.51
CA GLU A 186 12.35 -22.60 -9.83
C GLU A 186 13.39 -22.47 -10.94
N ILE A 187 14.17 -21.39 -10.96
CA ILE A 187 15.28 -21.20 -11.90
C ILE A 187 16.32 -22.31 -11.73
N ALA A 188 16.71 -22.63 -10.50
CA ALA A 188 17.65 -23.71 -10.21
C ALA A 188 17.13 -25.09 -10.62
N MET A 189 15.82 -25.32 -10.51
CA MET A 189 15.18 -26.54 -11.01
C MET A 189 15.20 -26.61 -12.54
N ALA A 190 14.98 -25.49 -13.22
CA ALA A 190 14.97 -25.41 -14.67
C ALA A 190 16.35 -25.65 -15.32
N THR A 191 17.45 -25.37 -14.59
CA THR A 191 18.83 -25.61 -15.07
C THR A 191 19.31 -27.05 -14.89
N LEU A 192 18.53 -27.92 -14.26
CA LEU A 192 18.87 -29.34 -14.13
C LEU A 192 18.77 -30.05 -15.49
N PRO A 193 19.70 -30.97 -15.81
CA PRO A 193 19.73 -31.67 -17.10
C PRO A 193 18.65 -32.74 -17.25
N MET A 194 17.78 -32.92 -16.24
CA MET A 194 16.78 -33.96 -16.21
C MET A 194 15.37 -33.40 -16.39
N ASP A 195 14.52 -34.17 -17.05
CA ASP A 195 13.11 -33.84 -17.19
C ASP A 195 12.29 -34.36 -16.00
N PHE A 196 11.29 -33.59 -15.63
CA PHE A 196 10.29 -33.90 -14.63
C PHE A 196 9.05 -33.05 -14.87
N ASN A 197 7.91 -33.47 -14.33
CA ASN A 197 6.68 -32.70 -14.37
C ASN A 197 6.85 -31.42 -13.52
N ILE A 198 6.76 -30.26 -14.17
CA ILE A 198 6.93 -28.95 -13.51
C ILE A 198 5.79 -28.61 -12.54
N TYR A 199 4.68 -29.36 -12.57
CA TYR A 199 3.56 -29.23 -11.64
C TYR A 199 3.64 -30.22 -10.47
N GLU A 200 4.47 -31.25 -10.57
CA GLU A 200 4.68 -32.26 -9.53
C GLU A 200 6.17 -32.34 -9.18
N LEU A 201 6.62 -31.38 -8.38
CA LEU A 201 8.05 -31.19 -8.09
C LEU A 201 8.60 -32.32 -7.20
N PRO A 202 9.48 -33.20 -7.71
CA PRO A 202 10.01 -34.30 -6.92
C PRO A 202 10.86 -33.77 -5.75
N GLY A 203 10.72 -34.36 -4.55
CA GLY A 203 11.44 -33.90 -3.38
C GLY A 203 12.98 -33.94 -3.52
N SER A 204 13.53 -34.86 -4.33
CA SER A 204 14.96 -34.91 -4.66
C SER A 204 15.39 -33.71 -5.52
N VAL A 205 14.62 -33.37 -6.55
CA VAL A 205 14.83 -32.22 -7.43
C VAL A 205 14.81 -30.92 -6.62
N TYR A 206 13.80 -30.75 -5.78
CA TYR A 206 13.66 -29.56 -4.94
C TYR A 206 14.82 -29.39 -3.95
N ARG A 207 15.29 -30.48 -3.31
CA ARG A 207 16.49 -30.45 -2.44
C ARG A 207 17.73 -30.05 -3.21
N ARG A 208 17.94 -30.62 -4.41
CA ARG A 208 19.09 -30.29 -5.25
C ARG A 208 19.07 -28.83 -5.71
N ALA A 209 17.91 -28.31 -6.09
CA ALA A 209 17.74 -26.91 -6.46
C ALA A 209 18.10 -25.97 -5.30
N LYS A 210 17.68 -26.27 -4.07
CA LYS A 210 18.09 -25.50 -2.88
C LYS A 210 19.59 -25.50 -2.65
N GLU A 211 20.28 -26.61 -2.91
CA GLU A 211 21.75 -26.65 -2.83
C GLU A 211 22.40 -25.77 -3.89
N ILE A 212 21.89 -25.82 -5.13
CA ILE A 212 22.33 -24.98 -6.25
C ILE A 212 22.19 -23.50 -5.89
N VAL A 213 21.03 -23.08 -5.36
CA VAL A 213 20.77 -21.72 -4.90
C VAL A 213 21.78 -21.33 -3.82
N LYS A 214 21.93 -22.17 -2.78
CA LYS A 214 22.83 -21.92 -1.65
C LYS A 214 24.30 -21.77 -2.09
N LYS A 215 24.76 -22.63 -3.00
CA LYS A 215 26.14 -22.63 -3.52
C LYS A 215 26.35 -21.65 -4.69
N LYS A 216 25.28 -21.01 -5.17
CA LYS A 216 25.29 -20.17 -6.38
C LYS A 216 25.95 -20.88 -7.55
N GLU A 217 25.57 -22.14 -7.80
CA GLU A 217 26.17 -22.94 -8.88
C GLU A 217 25.80 -22.34 -10.26
N SER A 218 26.68 -22.51 -11.24
CA SER A 218 26.42 -22.12 -12.64
C SER A 218 25.72 -23.28 -13.36
N PRO A 219 24.74 -23.03 -14.25
CA PRO A 219 24.35 -21.72 -14.80
C PRO A 219 23.29 -20.97 -14.00
N PHE A 220 22.84 -21.49 -12.85
CA PHE A 220 21.77 -20.87 -12.05
C PHE A 220 22.08 -19.42 -11.67
N LYS A 221 23.29 -19.12 -11.18
CA LYS A 221 23.60 -17.76 -10.69
C LYS A 221 23.48 -16.69 -11.78
N GLU A 222 23.83 -17.03 -13.02
CA GLU A 222 23.71 -16.12 -14.17
C GLU A 222 22.25 -15.90 -14.57
N TRP A 223 21.46 -16.98 -14.61
CA TRP A 223 20.02 -16.91 -14.89
C TRP A 223 19.24 -16.17 -13.80
N SER A 224 19.52 -16.45 -12.53
CA SER A 224 18.90 -15.77 -11.38
C SER A 224 19.18 -14.27 -11.43
N ALA A 225 20.43 -13.86 -11.66
CA ALA A 225 20.77 -12.44 -11.76
C ALA A 225 19.99 -11.73 -12.89
N ALA A 226 19.91 -12.34 -14.08
CA ALA A 226 19.22 -11.74 -15.22
C ALA A 226 17.69 -11.72 -15.05
N LEU A 227 17.10 -12.81 -14.55
CA LEU A 227 15.64 -12.88 -14.33
C LEU A 227 15.19 -11.99 -13.18
N ARG A 228 15.93 -11.92 -12.05
CA ARG A 228 15.60 -11.01 -10.94
C ARG A 228 15.70 -9.53 -11.32
N ALA A 229 16.49 -9.20 -12.35
CA ALA A 229 16.59 -7.84 -12.88
C ALA A 229 15.42 -7.49 -13.82
N THR A 230 14.61 -8.46 -14.22
CA THR A 230 13.50 -8.27 -15.17
C THR A 230 12.26 -7.74 -14.43
N PRO A 231 11.74 -6.55 -14.81
CA PRO A 231 10.50 -6.03 -14.23
C PRO A 231 9.32 -6.98 -14.46
N GLY A 232 8.45 -7.16 -13.46
CA GLY A 232 7.29 -8.05 -13.55
C GLY A 232 7.64 -9.54 -13.64
N ILE A 233 8.87 -9.97 -13.33
CA ILE A 233 9.28 -11.38 -13.45
C ILE A 233 8.37 -12.36 -12.70
N LEU A 234 7.82 -11.95 -11.56
CA LEU A 234 6.93 -12.80 -10.74
C LEU A 234 5.51 -12.93 -11.32
N ASP A 235 5.17 -12.16 -12.36
CA ASP A 235 3.90 -12.31 -13.07
C ASP A 235 3.95 -13.40 -14.14
N TYR A 236 5.13 -13.90 -14.51
CA TYR A 236 5.28 -14.98 -15.49
C TYR A 236 5.02 -16.36 -14.88
N SER A 237 4.43 -17.25 -15.68
CA SER A 237 4.16 -18.63 -15.27
C SER A 237 5.46 -19.42 -15.05
N ARG A 238 5.36 -20.49 -14.26
CA ARG A 238 6.44 -21.46 -14.12
C ARG A 238 6.78 -22.07 -15.48
N ALA A 239 5.77 -22.43 -16.28
CA ALA A 239 5.98 -22.99 -17.60
C ALA A 239 6.82 -22.09 -18.50
N ALA A 240 6.50 -20.79 -18.58
CA ALA A 240 7.24 -19.82 -19.39
C ALA A 240 8.70 -19.71 -18.95
N ILE A 241 8.96 -19.63 -17.63
CA ILE A 241 10.32 -19.54 -17.08
C ILE A 241 11.12 -20.82 -17.39
N PHE A 242 10.52 -21.99 -17.21
CA PHE A 242 11.17 -23.27 -17.53
C PHE A 242 11.46 -23.40 -19.03
N ALA A 243 10.47 -23.07 -19.88
CA ALA A 243 10.61 -23.13 -21.32
C ALA A 243 11.71 -22.17 -21.81
N LEU A 244 11.77 -20.95 -21.28
CA LEU A 244 12.79 -19.96 -21.59
C LEU A 244 14.21 -20.51 -21.35
N ILE A 245 14.44 -21.04 -20.13
CA ILE A 245 15.76 -21.53 -19.71
C ILE A 245 16.16 -22.77 -20.52
N ARG A 246 15.24 -23.74 -20.68
CA ARG A 246 15.53 -25.01 -21.36
C ARG A 246 15.65 -24.89 -22.88
N SER A 247 15.06 -23.85 -23.48
CA SER A 247 15.17 -23.58 -24.92
C SER A 247 16.38 -22.72 -25.28
N ALA A 248 17.07 -22.15 -24.30
CA ALA A 248 18.23 -21.31 -24.54
C ALA A 248 19.43 -22.13 -25.03
N HIS A 249 20.28 -21.51 -25.85
CA HIS A 249 21.54 -22.15 -26.24
C HIS A 249 22.41 -22.41 -24.99
N PRO A 250 23.07 -23.59 -24.86
CA PRO A 250 23.78 -23.98 -23.64
C PRO A 250 24.84 -22.98 -23.16
N GLU A 251 25.42 -22.18 -24.06
CA GLU A 251 26.47 -21.20 -23.72
C GLU A 251 25.96 -19.78 -23.43
N PHE A 252 24.66 -19.49 -23.57
CA PHE A 252 24.15 -18.10 -23.44
C PHE A 252 24.44 -17.49 -22.07
N TYR A 253 24.43 -18.29 -21.02
CA TYR A 253 24.68 -17.80 -19.67
C TYR A 253 26.12 -17.26 -19.48
N HIS A 254 27.08 -17.64 -20.33
CA HIS A 254 28.43 -17.07 -20.31
C HIS A 254 28.49 -15.60 -20.74
N TYR A 255 27.45 -15.10 -21.42
CA TYR A 255 27.43 -13.77 -22.02
C TYR A 255 26.24 -12.95 -21.50
N PRO A 256 26.40 -12.16 -20.42
CA PRO A 256 25.30 -11.46 -19.75
C PRO A 256 24.43 -10.61 -20.68
N GLY A 257 25.04 -9.85 -21.60
CA GLY A 257 24.30 -9.03 -22.55
C GLY A 257 23.48 -9.84 -23.55
N ARG A 258 23.96 -11.01 -23.98
CA ARG A 258 23.20 -11.92 -24.86
C ARG A 258 22.08 -12.63 -24.09
N LEU A 259 22.35 -13.03 -22.85
CA LEU A 259 21.35 -13.62 -21.97
C LEU A 259 20.18 -12.66 -21.75
N GLN A 260 20.46 -11.40 -21.41
CA GLN A 260 19.41 -10.40 -21.25
C GLN A 260 18.64 -10.14 -22.56
N GLY A 261 19.35 -10.03 -23.69
CA GLY A 261 18.72 -9.89 -24.99
C GLY A 261 17.81 -11.07 -25.35
N TYR A 262 18.22 -12.29 -25.01
CA TYR A 262 17.42 -13.50 -25.18
C TYR A 262 16.18 -13.49 -24.27
N ILE A 263 16.32 -13.15 -22.98
CA ILE A 263 15.18 -13.03 -22.05
C ILE A 263 14.16 -12.04 -22.61
N ASN A 264 14.60 -10.82 -22.96
CA ASN A 264 13.70 -9.78 -23.46
C ASN A 264 12.98 -10.17 -24.76
N ALA A 265 13.58 -11.04 -25.58
CA ALA A 265 13.01 -11.46 -26.86
C ALA A 265 12.09 -12.70 -26.75
N ASN A 266 12.27 -13.55 -25.73
CA ASN A 266 11.63 -14.86 -25.66
C ASN A 266 10.78 -15.08 -24.41
N LEU A 267 10.93 -14.25 -23.37
CA LEU A 267 10.04 -14.28 -22.20
C LEU A 267 8.78 -13.47 -22.54
N THR A 268 7.89 -14.09 -23.29
CA THR A 268 6.62 -13.52 -23.73
C THR A 268 5.48 -14.45 -23.37
N GLU A 269 4.43 -13.93 -22.74
CA GLU A 269 3.30 -14.72 -22.28
C GLU A 269 2.00 -13.91 -22.38
N THR A 270 0.89 -14.60 -22.67
CA THR A 270 -0.44 -13.97 -22.83
C THR A 270 -1.48 -14.50 -21.86
N ASP A 271 -1.38 -15.78 -21.46
CA ASP A 271 -2.13 -16.38 -20.37
C ASP A 271 -1.15 -16.91 -19.33
N HIS A 272 -1.13 -16.28 -18.15
CA HIS A 272 -0.21 -16.65 -17.08
C HIS A 272 -0.75 -17.81 -16.23
N GLU A 273 -2.07 -17.99 -16.16
CA GLU A 273 -2.76 -19.00 -15.35
C GLU A 273 -2.84 -20.34 -16.10
N ASN A 274 -3.00 -20.30 -17.43
CA ASN A 274 -3.07 -21.48 -18.31
C ASN A 274 -2.15 -21.29 -19.56
N PRO A 275 -0.83 -21.29 -19.37
CA PRO A 275 0.15 -21.01 -20.43
C PRO A 275 0.29 -22.11 -21.50
#